data_AF-A0A0F9UWJ0-F1
#
_entry.id   AF-A0A0F9UWJ0-F1
#
_cell.length_a   1.000
_cell.length_b   1.000
_cell.length_c   1.000
_cell.angle_alpha   90.00
_cell.angle_beta   90.00
_cell.angle_gamma   90.00
#
_symmetry.space_group_name_H-M   'P 1'
#
loop_
_entity.id
_entity.type
_entity.pdbx_description
1 polymer ?
#
loop_
_entity_poly.entity_id
_entity_poly.type
_entity_poly.pdbx_seq_one_letter_code
_entity_poly.pdbx_strand_id
1 'polypeptide(L)'
;MKTDYELEIEQRVREYGFTLMDEALPEIGKEVEAVRVVQDRGFGGVILNTKRIVVPIVRTGDYEYTDLLNETRMLSQSEFLGWREPETNSESPSTSGEGASQGAMAAE
;
A
#
# COMPACT_ATOMS: atom_id res chain seq x y z
N MET A 1 -20.11 14.04 11.67
CA MET A 1 -19.18 14.71 12.60
C MET A 1 -18.21 13.65 13.04
N LYS A 2 -16.92 13.76 12.69
CA LYS A 2 -15.91 12.78 13.08
C LYS A 2 -15.56 12.99 14.55
N THR A 3 -15.31 11.90 15.26
CA THR A 3 -14.84 11.93 16.65
C THR A 3 -13.38 12.38 16.71
N ASP A 4 -12.94 12.94 17.84
CA ASP A 4 -11.54 13.32 18.05
C ASP A 4 -10.58 12.15 17.79
N TYR A 5 -11.00 10.93 18.18
CA TYR A 5 -10.25 9.71 17.92
C TYR A 5 -10.10 9.38 16.43
N GLU A 6 -11.13 9.62 15.62
CA GLU A 6 -11.04 9.45 14.16
C GLU A 6 -10.09 10.47 13.54
N LEU A 7 -10.12 11.72 14.01
CA LEU A 7 -9.22 12.77 13.54
C LEU A 7 -7.75 12.46 13.87
N GLU A 8 -7.47 11.94 15.06
CA GLU A 8 -6.11 11.49 15.43
C GLU A 8 -5.62 10.34 14.55
N ILE A 9 -6.49 9.39 14.20
CA ILE A 9 -6.13 8.29 13.30
C ILE A 9 -5.82 8.84 11.91
N GLU A 10 -6.66 9.71 11.37
CA GLU A 10 -6.47 10.30 10.04
C GLU A 10 -5.18 11.10 9.96
N GLN A 11 -4.90 11.92 10.98
CA GLN A 11 -3.65 12.68 11.06
C GLN A 11 -2.46 11.72 11.06
N ARG A 12 -2.51 10.67 11.87
CA ARG A 12 -1.42 9.70 11.97
C ARG A 12 -1.22 8.91 10.67
N VAL A 13 -2.29 8.56 9.96
CA VAL A 13 -2.21 7.92 8.63
C VAL A 13 -1.48 8.85 7.64
N ARG A 14 -1.80 10.15 7.65
CA ARG A 14 -1.09 11.14 6.83
C ARG A 14 0.36 11.33 7.23
N GLU A 15 0.68 11.31 8.52
CA GLU A 15 2.06 11.39 9.01
C GLU A 15 2.93 10.22 8.51
N TYR A 16 2.33 9.04 8.29
CA TYR A 16 2.99 7.88 7.69
C TYR A 16 3.05 7.93 6.14
N GLY A 17 2.65 9.03 5.52
CA GLY A 17 2.70 9.22 4.07
C GLY A 17 1.55 8.57 3.29
N PHE A 18 0.47 8.17 3.97
CA PHE A 18 -0.72 7.64 3.30
C PHE A 18 -1.71 8.75 2.96
N THR A 19 -2.29 8.64 1.78
CA THR A 19 -3.42 9.43 1.32
C THR A 19 -4.71 8.77 1.79
N LEU A 20 -5.64 9.51 2.39
CA LEU A 20 -6.90 8.93 2.88
C LEU A 20 -7.75 8.45 1.70
N MET A 21 -8.41 7.30 1.85
CA MET A 21 -9.32 6.75 0.83
C MET A 21 -10.53 7.64 0.56
N ASP A 22 -10.89 8.49 1.52
CA ASP A 22 -11.98 9.48 1.41
C ASP A 22 -11.55 10.71 0.57
N GLU A 23 -10.24 10.99 0.50
CA GLU A 23 -9.69 12.13 -0.24
C GLU A 23 -9.37 11.80 -1.68
N ALA A 24 -8.69 10.66 -1.91
CA ALA A 24 -8.35 10.20 -3.23
C ALA A 24 -8.36 8.68 -3.26
N LEU A 25 -8.94 8.11 -4.32
CA LEU A 25 -8.90 6.68 -4.56
C LEU A 25 -7.65 6.33 -5.39
N PRO A 26 -7.02 5.18 -5.15
CA PRO A 26 -5.95 4.72 -6.02
C PRO A 26 -6.50 4.42 -7.42
N GLU A 27 -5.60 4.42 -8.40
CA GLU A 27 -5.91 4.10 -9.79
C GLU A 27 -6.34 2.63 -9.92
N ILE A 28 -7.32 2.39 -10.78
CA ILE A 28 -7.81 1.03 -11.06
C ILE A 28 -6.71 0.23 -11.77
N GLY A 29 -6.42 -0.97 -11.27
CA GLY A 29 -5.39 -1.86 -11.81
C GLY A 29 -3.96 -1.56 -11.32
N LYS A 30 -3.74 -0.51 -10.52
CA LYS A 30 -2.44 -0.19 -9.93
C LYS A 30 -2.31 -0.82 -8.54
N GLU A 31 -1.15 -1.43 -8.29
CA GLU A 31 -0.78 -1.93 -6.96
C GLU A 31 -0.39 -0.77 -6.05
N VAL A 32 -0.98 -0.73 -4.85
CA VAL A 32 -0.73 0.27 -3.81
C VAL A 32 -0.66 -0.38 -2.44
N GLU A 33 0.04 0.23 -1.50
CA GLU A 33 0.00 -0.18 -0.10
C GLU A 33 -1.15 0.53 0.61
N ALA A 34 -2.06 -0.21 1.23
CA ALA A 34 -3.20 0.36 1.95
C ALA A 34 -3.26 -0.06 3.42
N VAL A 35 -3.73 0.85 4.26
CA VAL A 35 -3.99 0.60 5.68
C VAL A 35 -5.35 -0.06 5.82
N ARG A 36 -5.35 -1.38 5.97
CA ARG A 36 -6.55 -2.19 6.20
C ARG A 36 -6.95 -2.17 7.68
N VAL A 37 -8.23 -1.97 7.93
CA VAL A 37 -8.86 -2.04 9.26
C VAL A 37 -9.43 -3.44 9.44
N VAL A 38 -8.84 -4.21 10.34
CA VAL A 38 -9.30 -5.56 10.70
C VAL A 38 -10.01 -5.48 12.03
N GLN A 39 -11.31 -5.73 12.04
CA GLN A 39 -12.12 -5.75 13.25
C GLN A 39 -12.48 -7.20 13.60
N ASP A 40 -11.84 -7.74 14.63
CA ASP A 40 -12.21 -9.04 15.20
C ASP A 40 -13.57 -8.90 15.90
N ARG A 41 -14.59 -9.62 15.40
CA ARG A 41 -15.95 -9.59 15.95
C ARG A 41 -16.24 -10.81 16.81
N GLY A 42 -16.75 -10.56 18.00
CA GLY A 42 -17.22 -11.57 18.93
C GLY A 42 -18.67 -11.99 18.68
N PHE A 43 -19.16 -12.88 19.54
CA PHE A 43 -20.55 -13.31 19.53
C PHE A 43 -21.49 -12.11 19.72
N GLY A 44 -22.52 -11.99 18.88
CA GLY A 44 -23.45 -10.85 18.89
C GLY A 44 -22.98 -9.60 18.13
N GLY A 45 -21.88 -9.68 17.37
CA GLY A 45 -21.43 -8.58 16.49
C GLY A 45 -20.63 -7.48 17.19
N VAL A 46 -20.25 -7.70 18.46
CA VAL A 46 -19.41 -6.77 19.22
C VAL A 46 -17.98 -6.77 18.66
N ILE A 47 -17.43 -5.59 18.41
CA ILE A 47 -16.02 -5.44 18.01
C ILE A 47 -15.16 -5.68 19.25
N LEU A 48 -14.39 -6.77 19.25
CA LEU A 48 -13.49 -7.13 20.36
C LEU A 48 -12.13 -6.45 20.23
N ASN A 49 -11.66 -6.30 18.99
CA ASN A 49 -10.38 -5.68 18.70
C ASN A 49 -10.41 -5.02 17.33
N THR A 50 -9.74 -3.87 17.20
CA THR A 50 -9.51 -3.20 15.92
C THR A 50 -8.01 -3.12 15.68
N LYS A 51 -7.53 -3.89 14.71
CA LYS A 51 -6.14 -3.87 14.24
C LYS A 51 -6.06 -3.09 12.94
N ARG A 52 -4.92 -2.44 12.72
CA ARG A 52 -4.60 -1.75 11.47
C ARG A 52 -3.32 -2.36 10.94
N ILE A 53 -3.37 -2.86 9.71
CA ILE A 53 -2.24 -3.49 9.03
C ILE A 53 -2.05 -2.87 7.67
N VAL A 54 -0.82 -2.78 7.20
CA VAL A 54 -0.52 -2.35 5.84
C VAL A 54 -0.50 -3.59 4.96
N VAL A 55 -1.29 -3.56 3.88
CA VAL A 55 -1.38 -4.66 2.91
C VAL A 55 -1.30 -4.11 1.49
N PRO A 56 -0.59 -4.77 0.57
CA PRO A 56 -0.65 -4.46 -0.84
C PRO A 56 -2.03 -4.82 -1.40
N ILE A 57 -2.64 -3.87 -2.11
CA ILE A 57 -3.95 -4.03 -2.72
C ILE A 57 -3.95 -3.54 -4.17
N VAL A 58 -4.91 -4.04 -4.94
CA VAL A 58 -5.24 -3.52 -6.26
C VAL A 58 -6.71 -3.12 -6.25
N ARG A 59 -7.00 -1.89 -6.69
CA ARG A 59 -8.39 -1.47 -6.95
C ARG A 59 -8.85 -2.11 -8.25
N THR A 60 -9.90 -2.92 -8.19
CA THR A 60 -10.43 -3.66 -9.36
C THR A 60 -11.70 -3.04 -9.94
N GLY A 61 -12.35 -2.14 -9.21
CA GLY A 61 -13.59 -1.49 -9.61
C GLY A 61 -13.91 -0.28 -8.75
N ASP A 62 -15.14 0.20 -8.82
CA ASP A 62 -15.60 1.28 -7.95
C ASP A 62 -15.81 0.77 -6.53
N TYR A 63 -14.96 1.25 -5.62
CA TYR A 63 -14.93 0.83 -4.22
C TYR A 63 -14.65 -0.67 -4.01
N GLU A 64 -14.16 -1.36 -5.03
CA GLU A 64 -13.78 -2.77 -5.01
C GLU A 64 -12.26 -2.93 -5.02
N TYR A 65 -11.74 -3.69 -4.05
CA TYR A 65 -10.31 -3.91 -3.87
C TYR A 65 -9.98 -5.39 -3.68
N THR A 66 -8.79 -5.77 -4.11
CA THR A 66 -8.23 -7.11 -3.91
C THR A 66 -6.98 -7.01 -3.03
N ASP A 67 -6.98 -7.69 -1.90
CA ASP A 67 -5.81 -7.87 -1.02
C ASP A 67 -4.88 -8.94 -1.61
N LEU A 68 -3.65 -8.55 -1.94
CA LEU A 68 -2.69 -9.43 -2.59
C LEU A 68 -1.98 -10.39 -1.63
N LEU A 69 -1.99 -10.13 -0.31
CA LEU A 69 -1.38 -11.02 0.68
C LEU A 69 -2.29 -12.18 1.07
N ASN A 70 -3.59 -11.93 1.11
CA ASN A 70 -4.59 -12.89 1.59
C ASN A 70 -5.55 -13.35 0.48
N GLU A 71 -5.29 -12.96 -0.77
CA GLU A 71 -6.12 -13.20 -1.95
C GLU A 71 -7.62 -12.87 -1.72
N THR A 72 -7.89 -11.97 -0.78
CA THR A 72 -9.25 -11.62 -0.40
C THR A 72 -9.76 -10.64 -1.42
N ARG A 73 -10.65 -11.11 -2.28
CA ARG A 73 -11.28 -10.32 -3.34
C ARG A 73 -12.52 -9.61 -2.79
N MET A 74 -12.85 -8.47 -3.39
CA MET A 74 -14.09 -7.72 -3.14
C MET A 74 -14.15 -7.07 -1.74
N LEU A 75 -13.00 -6.60 -1.23
CA LEU A 75 -12.99 -5.74 -0.06
C LEU A 75 -13.57 -4.38 -0.41
N SER A 76 -14.33 -3.80 0.52
CA SER A 76 -14.97 -2.50 0.34
C SER A 76 -14.04 -1.36 0.73
N GLN A 77 -14.20 -0.18 0.13
CA GLN A 77 -13.45 1.04 0.52
C GLN A 77 -13.49 1.31 2.02
N SER A 78 -14.61 1.03 2.69
CA SER A 78 -14.80 1.23 4.14
C SER A 78 -13.88 0.37 5.02
N GLU A 79 -13.20 -0.63 4.45
CA GLU A 79 -12.23 -1.47 5.14
C GLU A 79 -10.81 -0.88 5.10
N PHE A 80 -10.60 0.20 4.35
CA PHE A 80 -9.30 0.86 4.18
C PHE A 80 -9.35 2.31 4.64
N LEU A 81 -8.35 2.73 5.41
CA LEU A 81 -8.22 4.12 5.87
C LEU A 81 -7.51 5.01 4.85
N GLY A 82 -6.46 4.48 4.22
CA GLY A 82 -5.64 5.23 3.28
C GLY A 82 -4.74 4.32 2.48
N TRP A 83 -4.14 4.87 1.43
CA TRP A 83 -3.20 4.20 0.54
C TRP A 83 -1.98 5.09 0.26
N ARG A 84 -0.89 4.45 -0.13
CA ARG A 84 0.29 5.10 -0.69
C ARG A 84 0.84 4.28 -1.84
N GLU A 85 1.63 4.91 -2.69
CA GLU A 85 2.42 4.15 -3.66
C GLU A 85 3.34 3.20 -2.89
N PRO A 86 3.50 1.94 -3.37
CA PRO A 86 4.42 1.03 -2.73
C PRO A 86 5.78 1.70 -2.73
N GLU A 87 6.50 1.61 -1.60
CA GLU A 87 7.89 2.04 -1.57
C GLU A 87 8.65 1.10 -2.52
N THR A 88 8.74 1.48 -3.79
CA THR A 88 9.71 0.93 -4.72
C THR A 88 11.03 1.24 -4.06
N ASN A 89 11.63 0.22 -3.43
CA ASN A 89 13.00 0.24 -2.96
C ASN A 89 13.79 0.94 -4.06
N SER A 90 14.22 2.18 -3.79
CA SER A 90 14.97 2.99 -4.73
C SER A 90 15.98 2.08 -5.37
N GLU A 91 15.97 2.05 -6.70
CA GLU A 91 16.97 1.40 -7.53
C GLU A 91 18.28 1.30 -6.75
N SER A 92 18.65 0.09 -6.30
CA SER A 92 20.06 -0.18 -6.06
C SER A 92 20.71 0.25 -7.37
N PRO A 93 21.63 1.22 -7.39
CA PRO A 93 22.17 1.74 -8.63
C PRO A 93 22.71 0.52 -9.38
N SER A 94 21.98 0.12 -10.43
CA SER A 94 22.44 -0.87 -11.36
C SER A 94 23.64 -0.16 -11.97
N THR A 95 24.83 -0.59 -11.55
CA THR A 95 26.10 -0.27 -12.20
C THR A 95 25.97 -0.74 -13.64
N SER A 96 25.36 0.12 -14.45
CA SER A 96 25.29 0.02 -15.89
C SER A 96 26.74 0.05 -16.36
N GLY A 97 27.09 -0.99 -17.11
CA GLY A 97 28.46 -1.34 -17.42
C GLY A 97 29.24 -0.23 -18.12
N GLU A 98 30.54 -0.26 -17.88
CA GLU A 98 31.51 0.32 -18.77
C GLU A 98 32.65 -0.69 -18.96
N GLY A 99 32.94 -1.02 -20.23
CA GLY A 99 34.21 -1.63 -20.62
C GLY A 99 34.22 -3.11 -20.99
N ALA A 100 33.34 -3.56 -21.91
CA ALA A 100 33.73 -4.64 -22.81
C ALA A 100 34.42 -4.05 -24.05
N SER A 101 35.61 -4.57 -24.36
CA SER A 101 36.37 -4.45 -25.63
C SER A 101 37.43 -3.34 -25.70
N GLN A 102 38.70 -3.72 -25.50
CA GLN A 102 39.67 -3.71 -26.60
C GLN A 102 40.91 -4.55 -26.23
N GLY A 103 41.12 -5.62 -27.00
CA GLY A 103 42.42 -6.29 -27.06
C GLY A 103 43.39 -5.59 -28.02
N ALA A 104 44.61 -6.11 -27.99
CA ALA A 104 45.72 -5.96 -28.95
C ALA A 104 46.62 -4.72 -28.83
N MET A 105 47.85 -4.95 -28.34
CA MET A 105 49.14 -4.55 -28.93
C MET A 105 50.22 -5.38 -28.19
N ALA A 106 50.80 -6.42 -28.80
CA ALA A 106 51.86 -6.40 -29.81
C ALA A 106 53.22 -5.93 -29.25
N ALA A 107 54.13 -6.91 -29.18
CA ALA A 107 55.59 -6.90 -29.24
C ALA A 107 56.37 -5.59 -29.01
N GLU A 108 57.41 -5.69 -28.17
CA GLU A 108 58.82 -5.41 -28.52
C GLU A 108 59.76 -6.16 -27.56
#